data_AF-A0A368G6X3-F1
#
_entry.id   AF-A0A368G6X3-F1
#
_cell.length_a   1.000
_cell.length_b   1.000
_cell.length_c   1.000
_cell.angle_alpha   90.00
_cell.angle_beta   90.00
_cell.angle_gamma   90.00
#
_symmetry.space_group_name_H-M   'P 1'
#
loop_
_entity.id
_entity.type
_entity.pdbx_description
1 polymer ?
#
loop_
_entity_poly.entity_id
_entity_poly.type
_entity_poly.pdbx_seq_one_letter_code
_entity_poly.pdbx_strand_id
1 'polypeptide(L)'
;MAKMLGKKMNYHVDDSQELYAIGLTSILGGFFPVYPVSTALGRTMVNVKSGSKTQLSTVFSCALLLAIILWLGPLLRDLPKVIFLLESIRISMK
;
A
#
# COMPACT_ATOMS: atom_id res chain seq x y z
N MET A 1 -1.75 3.35 12.63
CA MET A 1 -2.76 2.81 11.69
C MET A 1 -3.53 1.65 12.28
N ALA A 2 -2.83 0.60 12.73
CA ALA A 2 -3.43 -0.58 13.34
C ALA A 2 -4.39 -0.24 14.48
N LYS A 3 -4.03 0.64 15.43
CA LYS A 3 -4.95 1.12 16.48
C LYS A 3 -6.23 1.81 15.97
N MET A 4 -6.14 2.63 14.93
CA MET A 4 -7.33 3.31 14.36
C MET A 4 -8.27 2.30 13.69
N LEU A 5 -7.72 1.32 12.98
CA LEU A 5 -8.50 0.25 12.37
C LEU A 5 -9.05 -0.71 13.43
N GLY A 6 -8.26 -1.06 14.45
CA GLY A 6 -8.66 -1.87 15.61
C GLY A 6 -9.88 -1.29 16.32
N LYS A 7 -9.85 0.03 16.57
CA LYS A 7 -11.00 0.74 17.14
C LYS A 7 -12.21 0.77 16.20
N LYS A 8 -12.00 0.87 14.89
CA LYS A 8 -13.07 0.97 13.89
C LYS A 8 -13.72 -0.38 13.55
N MET A 9 -12.98 -1.48 13.71
CA MET A 9 -13.36 -2.84 13.33
C MET A 9 -13.46 -3.79 14.53
N ASN A 10 -13.28 -3.29 15.77
CA ASN A 10 -13.31 -4.05 17.03
C ASN A 10 -12.40 -5.30 17.04
N TYR A 11 -11.15 -5.16 16.58
CA TYR A 11 -10.15 -6.22 16.67
C TYR A 11 -9.00 -5.83 17.62
N HIS A 12 -8.43 -6.83 18.29
CA HIS A 12 -7.29 -6.64 19.17
C HIS A 12 -6.03 -6.39 18.33
N VAL A 13 -5.33 -5.29 18.61
CA VAL A 13 -4.10 -4.89 17.91
C VAL A 13 -2.94 -5.04 18.88
N ASP A 14 -1.95 -5.85 18.51
CA ASP A 14 -0.66 -5.88 19.19
C ASP A 14 0.33 -4.94 18.48
N ASP A 15 0.72 -3.87 19.16
CA ASP A 15 1.66 -2.88 18.61
C ASP A 15 3.06 -3.45 18.40
N SER A 16 3.48 -4.41 19.22
CA SER A 16 4.83 -5.01 19.16
C SER A 16 4.95 -5.88 17.92
N GLN A 17 3.91 -6.67 17.63
CA GLN A 17 3.86 -7.50 16.43
C GLN A 17 3.89 -6.67 15.14
N GLU A 18 3.17 -5.55 15.10
CA GLU A 18 3.19 -4.61 13.96
C GLU A 18 4.59 -3.98 13.78
N LEU A 19 5.26 -3.62 14.88
CA LEU A 19 6.62 -3.07 14.84
C LEU A 19 7.63 -4.09 14.31
N TYR A 20 7.61 -5.33 14.80
CA TYR A 20 8.45 -6.40 14.29
C TYR A 20 8.16 -6.70 12.82
N ALA A 21 6.89 -6.71 12.41
CA ALA A 21 6.50 -6.95 11.02
C ALA A 21 7.03 -5.88 10.06
N ILE A 22 6.91 -4.59 10.41
CA ILE A 22 7.44 -3.47 9.60
C ILE A 22 8.97 -3.49 9.57
N GLY A 23 9.61 -3.78 10.70
CA GLY A 23 11.06 -3.92 10.80
C GLY A 23 11.60 -5.03 9.90
N LEU A 24 11.04 -6.24 10.01
CA LEU A 24 11.39 -7.38 9.16
C LEU A 24 11.13 -7.08 7.68
N THR A 25 10.00 -6.46 7.35
CA THR A 25 9.69 -6.10 5.95
C THR A 25 10.69 -5.09 5.38
N SER A 26 11.15 -4.14 6.19
CA SER A 26 12.15 -3.16 5.76
C SER A 26 13.53 -3.78 5.60
N ILE A 27 13.91 -4.72 6.48
CA ILE A 27 15.16 -5.49 6.37
C ILE A 27 15.14 -6.35 5.11
N LEU A 28 14.05 -7.11 4.89
CA LEU A 28 13.86 -7.92 3.68
C LEU A 28 13.82 -7.06 2.42
N GLY A 29 13.20 -5.87 2.52
CA GLY A 29 13.18 -4.88 1.45
C GLY A 29 14.58 -4.37 1.11
N GLY A 30 15.43 -4.12 2.10
CA GLY A 30 16.79 -3.61 1.90
C GLY A 30 17.72 -4.51 1.07
N PHE A 31 17.38 -5.81 0.90
CA PHE A 31 18.10 -6.70 -0.01
C PHE A 31 17.76 -6.44 -1.49
N PHE A 32 16.70 -5.71 -1.77
CA PHE A 32 16.27 -5.30 -3.11
C PHE A 32 16.37 -3.77 -3.22
N PRO A 33 16.51 -3.21 -4.44
CA PRO A 33 16.43 -1.76 -4.66
C PRO A 33 14.98 -1.26 -4.51
N VAL A 34 14.43 -1.36 -3.29
CA VAL A 34 13.08 -0.94 -2.94
C VAL A 34 13.15 0.16 -1.88
N TYR A 35 12.24 1.13 -1.98
CA TYR A 35 12.09 2.14 -0.95
C TYR A 35 11.56 1.51 0.35
N PRO A 36 11.98 2.03 1.52
CA PRO A 36 11.51 1.53 2.81
C PRO A 36 9.98 1.52 2.86
N VAL A 37 9.42 0.38 3.28
CA VAL A 37 7.98 0.18 3.27
C VAL A 37 7.35 1.06 4.34
N SER A 38 6.30 1.79 3.96
CA SER A 38 5.48 2.57 4.90
C SER A 38 4.02 2.15 4.80
N THR A 39 3.30 2.22 5.92
CA THR A 39 1.90 1.83 6.01
C THR A 39 1.03 2.85 5.27
N ALA A 40 0.49 2.46 4.11
CA ALA A 40 -0.34 3.33 3.28
C ALA A 40 -1.80 3.40 3.77
N LEU A 41 -2.12 4.47 4.50
CA LEU A 41 -3.45 4.73 5.06
C LEU A 41 -4.56 4.78 3.99
N GLY A 42 -4.34 5.52 2.90
CA GLY A 42 -5.35 5.71 1.84
C GLY A 42 -5.77 4.40 1.19
N ARG A 43 -4.80 3.56 0.81
CA ARG A 43 -5.05 2.25 0.16
C ARG A 43 -5.82 1.30 1.08
N THR A 44 -5.44 1.24 2.35
CA THR A 44 -6.10 0.33 3.30
C THR A 44 -7.50 0.80 3.68
N MET A 45 -7.73 2.11 3.79
CA MET A 45 -9.07 2.63 4.07
C MET A 45 -10.04 2.33 2.94
N VAL A 46 -9.59 2.36 1.67
CA VAL A 46 -10.38 1.93 0.52
C VAL A 46 -10.65 0.42 0.57
N ASN A 47 -9.63 -0.40 0.85
CA ASN A 47 -9.79 -1.86 0.96
C ASN A 47 -10.79 -2.26 2.07
N VAL A 48 -10.74 -1.56 3.21
CA VAL A 48 -11.66 -1.76 4.35
C VAL A 48 -13.07 -1.28 4.02
N LYS A 49 -13.21 -0.14 3.30
CA LYS A 49 -14.52 0.32 2.79
C LYS A 49 -15.10 -0.65 1.75
N SER A 50 -14.26 -1.32 0.97
CA SER A 50 -14.66 -2.33 0.00
C SER A 50 -15.12 -3.65 0.64
N GLY A 51 -15.15 -3.74 1.98
CA GLY A 51 -15.58 -4.94 2.70
C GLY A 51 -14.54 -6.05 2.74
N SER A 52 -13.30 -5.78 2.31
CA SER A 52 -12.24 -6.77 2.27
C SER A 52 -11.69 -7.03 3.66
N LYS A 53 -11.89 -8.27 4.15
CA LYS A 53 -11.45 -8.72 5.48
C LYS A 53 -10.16 -9.54 5.46
N THR A 54 -9.60 -9.81 4.27
CA THR A 54 -8.50 -10.76 4.09
C THR A 54 -7.28 -10.12 3.43
N GLN A 55 -6.08 -10.58 3.81
CA GLN A 55 -4.81 -10.16 3.17
C GLN A 55 -4.68 -10.64 1.72
N LEU A 56 -5.51 -11.59 1.28
CA LEU A 56 -5.56 -12.08 -0.11
C LEU A 56 -5.84 -10.98 -1.13
N SER A 57 -6.63 -9.97 -0.76
CA SER A 57 -6.90 -8.79 -1.61
C SER A 57 -5.62 -8.05 -1.99
N THR A 58 -4.70 -7.93 -1.03
CA THR A 58 -3.40 -7.27 -1.24
C THR A 58 -2.49 -8.10 -2.14
N VAL A 59 -2.49 -9.42 -1.98
CA VAL A 59 -1.70 -10.33 -2.84
C VAL A 59 -2.19 -10.27 -4.29
N PHE A 60 -3.50 -10.33 -4.50
CA PHE A 60 -4.10 -10.21 -5.83
C PHE A 60 -3.79 -8.85 -6.47
N SER A 61 -3.86 -7.77 -5.69
CA SER A 61 -3.51 -6.43 -6.16
C SER A 61 -2.04 -6.32 -6.57
N CYS A 62 -1.11 -6.91 -5.80
CA CYS A 62 0.31 -6.96 -6.16
C CYS A 62 0.57 -7.78 -7.43
N ALA A 63 -0.07 -8.95 -7.56
CA ALA A 63 0.05 -9.80 -8.74
C ALA A 63 -0.49 -9.10 -10.00
N LEU A 64 -1.64 -8.44 -9.88
CA LEU A 64 -2.23 -7.64 -10.96
C LEU A 64 -1.31 -6.48 -11.35
N LEU A 65 -0.75 -5.76 -10.38
CA LEU A 65 0.23 -4.69 -10.61
C LEU A 65 1.45 -5.19 -11.37
N LEU A 66 1.99 -6.34 -10.97
CA LEU A 66 3.15 -6.94 -11.62
C LEU A 66 2.83 -7.32 -13.07
N ALA A 67 1.65 -7.92 -13.32
CA ALA A 67 1.19 -8.23 -14.68
C ALA A 67 1.03 -6.97 -15.54
N ILE A 68 0.45 -5.90 -14.98
CA ILE A 68 0.28 -4.61 -15.67
C ILE A 68 1.65 -3.99 -16.00
N ILE A 69 2.62 -4.03 -15.08
CA ILE A 69 3.95 -3.47 -15.33
C ILE A 69 4.66 -4.22 -16.47
N LEU A 70 4.52 -5.54 -16.54
CA LEU A 70 5.14 -6.36 -17.60
C LEU A 70 4.49 -6.15 -18.97
N TRP A 71 3.17 -5.98 -19.04
CA TRP A 71 2.44 -5.78 -20.32
C TRP A 71 2.34 -4.31 -20.75
N LEU A 72 2.13 -3.40 -19.82
CA LEU A 72 1.87 -1.98 -20.04
C LEU A 72 3.11 -1.10 -19.82
N GLY A 73 4.25 -1.69 -19.46
CA GLY A 73 5.55 -1.02 -19.32
C GLY A 73 5.96 -0.11 -20.48
N PRO A 74 5.67 -0.41 -21.76
CA PRO A 74 5.95 0.53 -22.85
C PRO A 74 4.93 1.68 -22.94
N LEU A 75 3.66 1.46 -22.61
CA LEU A 75 2.61 2.50 -22.65
C LEU A 75 2.75 3.54 -21.53
N LEU A 76 3.28 3.13 -20.37
CA LEU A 76 3.53 4.01 -19.22
C LEU A 76 4.67 5.01 -19.46
N ARG A 77 5.47 4.83 -20.51
CA ARG A 77 6.64 5.70 -20.80
C ARG A 77 6.21 7.08 -21.29
N ASP A 78 5.07 7.17 -21.97
CA ASP A 78 4.45 8.41 -22.44
C ASP A 78 3.48 9.03 -21.42
N LEU A 79 3.36 8.46 -20.22
CA LEU A 79 2.42 8.97 -19.23
C LEU A 79 2.87 10.37 -18.76
N PRO A 80 2.06 11.43 -18.95
CA PRO A 80 2.45 12.77 -18.56
C PRO A 80 2.65 12.85 -17.04
N LYS A 81 3.88 13.12 -16.60
CA LYS A 81 4.26 13.31 -15.19
C LYS A 81 3.39 14.37 -14.47
N VAL A 82 2.77 15.26 -15.24
CA VAL A 82 1.84 16.31 -14.79
C VAL A 82 0.63 15.72 -14.06
N ILE A 83 0.07 14.60 -14.53
CA ILE A 83 -1.12 13.98 -13.90
C ILE A 83 -0.76 13.41 -12.52
N PHE A 84 0.43 12.82 -12.38
CA PHE A 84 0.92 12.27 -11.11
C PHE A 84 1.17 13.37 -10.06
N LEU A 85 1.75 14.50 -10.49
CA LEU A 85 1.93 15.69 -9.65
C LEU A 85 0.60 16.29 -9.19
N LEU A 86 -0.38 16.40 -10.09
CA LEU A 86 -1.71 16.94 -9.76
C LEU A 86 -2.46 16.06 -8.74
N GLU A 87 -2.34 14.74 -8.85
CA GLU A 87 -2.96 13.83 -7.88
C GLU A 87 -2.28 13.90 -6.51
N SER A 88 -0.95 14.00 -6.46
CA SER A 88 -0.19 14.20 -5.21
C SER A 88 -0.57 15.50 -4.50
N ILE A 89 -0.77 16.60 -5.24
CA ILE A 89 -1.23 17.88 -4.69
C ILE A 89 -2.66 17.77 -4.15
N ARG A 90 -3.56 17.10 -4.89
CA ARG A 90 -4.95 16.87 -4.45
C ARG A 90 -5.04 16.05 -3.16
N ILE A 91 -4.18 15.05 -2.99
CA ILE A 91 -4.13 14.24 -1.76
C ILE A 91 -3.59 15.05 -0.58
N SER A 92 -2.63 15.96 -0.79
CA SER A 92 -2.07 16.80 0.28
C SER A 92 -3.03 17.88 0.79
N MET A 93 -4.03 18.28 0.00
CA MET A 93 -5.02 19.31 0.38
C MET A 93 -6.27 18.74 1.05
N LYS A 94 -6.35 17.42 1.29
CA LYS A 94 -7.53 16.74 1.82
C LYS A 94 -7.21 15.95 3.08
#